data_AF-A0A7S4P2R7-F1
#
_entry.id   AF-A0A7S4P2R7-F1
#
_cell.length_a   1.000
_cell.length_b   1.000
_cell.length_c   1.000
_cell.angle_alpha   90.00
_cell.angle_beta   90.00
_cell.angle_gamma   90.00
#
_symmetry.space_group_name_H-M   'P 1'
#
loop_
_entity.id
_entity.type
_entity.pdbx_description
1 polymer ?
#
loop_
_entity_poly.entity_id
_entity_poly.type
_entity_poly.pdbx_seq_one_letter_code
_entity_poly.pdbx_strand_id
1 'polypeptide(L)'
;GLYGMEGMIKGGGALHRHVSLHLDGKFVKIPSDVTGIILVNIASYGGGTDPWGATSSRSKWSKPSMADGVVEVVGVTGTFHLGLIQTRMARAIRIGQSKTVKFITRKHVPAQVDGEPWIVPPSQIDIEWKNRVPMLKKRSKTKPFRHGSSSSNLLEGSRGDEAELELEDEDFELIPSQEDVKKKRSSFKKKQ
;
A
#
# COMPACT_ATOMS: atom_id res chain seq x y z
N GLY A 1 7.51 -11.16 -10.41
CA GLY A 1 7.96 -11.90 -11.61
C GLY A 1 7.49 -13.33 -11.56
N LEU A 2 7.44 -14.01 -12.71
CA LEU A 2 6.94 -15.40 -12.86
C LEU A 2 7.53 -16.39 -11.84
N TYR A 3 8.81 -16.23 -11.47
CA TYR A 3 9.51 -17.02 -10.44
C TYR A 3 8.91 -16.91 -9.03
N GLY A 4 8.43 -15.73 -8.62
CA GLY A 4 7.75 -15.56 -7.33
C GLY A 4 6.42 -16.30 -7.30
N MET A 5 5.71 -16.31 -8.43
CA MET A 5 4.45 -17.05 -8.59
C MET A 5 4.69 -18.56 -8.64
N GLU A 6 5.78 -19.02 -9.27
CA GLU A 6 6.18 -20.43 -9.28
C GLU A 6 6.51 -20.94 -7.87
N GLY A 7 7.19 -20.14 -7.05
CA GLY A 7 7.41 -20.42 -5.63
C GLY A 7 6.10 -20.54 -4.82
N MET A 8 5.11 -19.71 -5.13
CA MET A 8 3.76 -19.79 -4.54
C MET A 8 2.96 -21.00 -5.03
N ILE A 9 3.18 -21.46 -6.26
CA ILE A 9 2.49 -22.61 -6.87
C ILE A 9 3.12 -23.95 -6.40
N LYS A 10 4.45 -24.01 -6.30
CA LYS A 10 5.20 -25.22 -5.91
C LYS A 10 5.32 -25.40 -4.38
N GLY A 11 5.18 -24.33 -3.60
CA GLY A 11 5.39 -24.29 -2.15
C GLY A 11 4.22 -24.80 -1.29
N GLY A 12 3.48 -25.80 -1.76
CA GLY A 12 2.33 -26.39 -1.07
C GLY A 12 2.70 -26.93 0.31
N GLY A 13 2.48 -26.12 1.36
CA GLY A 13 2.49 -26.57 2.75
C GLY A 13 3.16 -25.61 3.71
N ALA A 14 2.33 -24.75 4.34
CA ALA A 14 2.58 -24.11 5.62
C ALA A 14 3.82 -23.18 5.69
N LEU A 15 3.73 -21.99 5.10
CA LEU A 15 4.72 -20.92 5.30
C LEU A 15 5.01 -20.70 6.79
N HIS A 16 3.97 -20.70 7.62
CA HIS A 16 4.02 -20.56 9.07
C HIS A 16 4.86 -21.60 9.82
N ARG A 17 5.15 -22.77 9.21
CA ARG A 17 6.04 -23.80 9.82
C ARG A 17 7.51 -23.51 9.60
N HIS A 18 7.83 -22.72 8.58
CA HIS A 18 9.19 -22.53 8.09
C HIS A 18 9.69 -21.10 8.25
N VAL A 19 8.76 -20.15 8.41
CA VAL A 19 9.04 -18.73 8.57
C VAL A 19 8.42 -18.27 9.88
N SER A 20 9.23 -17.68 10.75
CA SER A 20 8.75 -16.94 11.93
C SER A 20 8.71 -15.45 11.60
N LEU A 21 7.66 -14.77 12.01
CA LEU A 21 7.45 -13.34 11.77
C LEU A 21 7.43 -12.59 13.10
N HIS A 22 8.20 -11.51 13.19
CA HIS A 22 8.11 -10.55 14.28
C HIS A 22 7.86 -9.15 13.73
N LEU A 23 6.90 -8.45 14.34
CA LEU A 23 6.55 -7.08 14.03
C LEU A 23 6.85 -6.23 15.25
N ASP A 24 7.69 -5.20 15.11
CA ASP A 24 8.16 -4.35 16.21
C ASP A 24 8.66 -5.17 17.42
N GLY A 25 9.44 -6.22 17.14
CA GLY A 25 10.01 -7.14 18.13
C GLY A 25 9.04 -8.17 18.72
N LYS A 26 7.74 -8.12 18.38
CA LYS A 26 6.73 -9.06 18.88
C LYS A 26 6.47 -10.17 17.89
N PHE A 27 6.47 -11.42 18.34
CA PHE A 27 6.09 -12.56 17.51
C PHE A 27 4.64 -12.41 17.02
N VAL A 28 4.43 -12.63 15.72
CA VAL A 28 3.11 -12.60 15.09
C VAL A 28 2.87 -13.93 14.40
N LYS A 29 1.76 -14.58 14.77
CA LYS A 29 1.35 -15.86 14.17
C LYS A 29 0.90 -15.63 12.73
N ILE A 30 1.58 -16.29 11.79
CA ILE A 30 1.15 -16.35 10.39
C ILE A 30 -0.04 -17.31 10.30
N PRO A 31 -1.19 -16.91 9.71
CA PRO A 31 -2.33 -17.80 9.49
C PRO A 31 -1.93 -19.06 8.69
N SER A 32 -2.57 -20.19 8.98
CA SER A 32 -2.16 -21.48 8.43
C SER A 32 -2.38 -21.62 6.92
N ASP A 33 -3.37 -20.89 6.40
CA ASP A 33 -3.77 -20.79 5.00
C ASP A 33 -2.91 -19.78 4.21
N VAL A 34 -2.11 -18.95 4.87
CA VAL A 34 -1.18 -18.02 4.21
C VAL A 34 0.02 -18.79 3.66
N THR A 35 0.25 -18.63 2.36
CA THR A 35 1.35 -19.25 1.60
C THR A 35 2.40 -18.23 1.15
N GLY A 36 2.06 -16.95 1.12
CA GLY A 36 2.98 -15.85 0.82
C GLY A 36 2.73 -14.63 1.70
N ILE A 37 3.81 -13.89 2.01
CA ILE A 37 3.76 -12.60 2.72
C ILE A 37 4.24 -11.52 1.76
N ILE A 38 3.53 -10.40 1.74
CA ILE A 38 3.88 -9.22 0.96
C ILE A 38 4.07 -8.07 1.95
N LEU A 39 5.20 -7.39 1.82
CA LEU A 39 5.48 -6.13 2.51
C LEU A 39 5.28 -4.99 1.53
N VAL A 40 4.57 -3.96 1.98
CA VAL A 40 4.16 -2.84 1.14
C VAL A 40 4.53 -1.55 1.85
N ASN A 41 5.35 -0.72 1.20
CA ASN A 41 5.69 0.64 1.65
C ASN A 41 4.89 1.72 0.90
N ILE A 42 4.52 1.44 -0.35
CA ILE A 42 3.71 2.32 -1.18
C ILE A 42 2.29 1.79 -1.29
N ALA A 43 1.27 2.63 -1.40
CA ALA A 43 -0.14 2.17 -1.40
C ALA A 43 -0.52 1.26 -2.60
N SER A 44 0.43 0.89 -3.45
CA SER A 44 0.24 0.01 -4.59
C SER A 44 1.28 -1.11 -4.66
N TYR A 45 0.88 -2.24 -5.23
CA TYR A 45 1.70 -3.42 -5.46
C TYR A 45 1.34 -4.02 -6.83
N GLY A 46 2.34 -4.56 -7.54
CA GLY A 46 2.16 -5.40 -8.74
C GLY A 46 1.14 -4.87 -9.75
N GLY A 47 1.47 -3.79 -10.47
CA GLY A 47 0.60 -3.23 -11.51
C GLY A 47 -0.49 -2.27 -11.01
N GLY A 48 -0.33 -1.69 -9.81
CA GLY A 48 -1.26 -0.66 -9.29
C GLY A 48 -2.36 -1.18 -8.38
N THR A 49 -2.24 -2.42 -7.88
CA THR A 49 -3.20 -3.02 -6.96
C THR A 49 -2.98 -2.50 -5.54
N ASP A 50 -4.04 -2.24 -4.77
CA ASP A 50 -3.93 -1.92 -3.34
C ASP A 50 -4.25 -3.19 -2.51
N PRO A 51 -3.24 -3.99 -2.11
CA PRO A 51 -3.48 -5.23 -1.37
C PRO A 51 -3.94 -4.96 0.08
N TRP A 52 -3.64 -3.78 0.63
CA TRP A 52 -4.10 -3.40 1.97
C TRP A 52 -5.58 -3.04 1.96
N GLY A 53 -6.01 -2.28 0.96
CA GLY A 53 -7.37 -1.81 0.78
C GLY A 53 -7.78 -0.65 1.70
N ALA A 54 -8.98 -0.13 1.45
CA ALA A 54 -9.56 0.97 2.23
C ALA A 54 -9.61 0.68 3.75
N THR A 55 -9.22 1.67 4.54
CA THR A 55 -9.30 1.65 6.00
C THR A 55 -10.56 2.40 6.43
N SER A 56 -11.51 1.73 7.07
CA SER A 56 -12.69 2.38 7.65
C SER A 56 -12.36 3.02 8.99
N SER A 57 -13.20 3.96 9.46
CA SER A 57 -13.03 4.61 10.77
C SER A 57 -13.04 3.64 11.97
N ARG A 58 -13.62 2.45 11.78
CA ARG A 58 -13.69 1.38 12.78
C ARG A 58 -12.57 0.34 12.64
N SER A 59 -11.68 0.50 11.66
CA SER A 59 -10.51 -0.36 11.49
C SER A 59 -9.54 -0.16 12.63
N LYS A 60 -9.01 -1.25 13.19
CA LYS A 60 -7.90 -1.20 14.16
C LYS A 60 -6.57 -0.75 13.53
N TRP A 61 -6.52 -0.73 12.19
CA TRP A 61 -5.36 -0.36 11.40
C TRP A 61 -5.40 1.10 10.98
N SER A 62 -4.22 1.70 10.87
CA SER A 62 -4.06 3.05 10.33
C SER A 62 -4.19 3.04 8.81
N LYS A 63 -4.56 4.19 8.24
CA LYS A 63 -4.53 4.38 6.78
C LYS A 63 -3.08 4.28 6.30
N PRO A 64 -2.77 3.44 5.29
CA PRO A 64 -1.41 3.33 4.75
C PRO A 64 -0.84 4.66 4.30
N SER A 65 0.45 4.86 4.59
CA SER A 65 1.18 6.05 4.18
C SER A 65 2.66 5.76 3.98
N MET A 66 3.18 6.11 2.81
CA MET A 66 4.62 5.98 2.50
C MET A 66 5.50 6.91 3.35
N ALA A 67 4.88 7.84 4.07
CA ALA A 67 5.58 8.85 4.83
C ALA A 67 5.55 8.60 6.33
N ASP A 68 4.89 7.55 6.84
CA ASP A 68 4.73 7.30 8.29
C ASP A 68 5.84 6.44 8.92
N GLY A 69 6.75 5.91 8.10
CA GLY A 69 7.85 5.07 8.55
C GLY A 69 7.39 3.68 8.99
N VAL A 70 6.21 3.26 8.55
CA VAL A 70 5.60 1.97 8.82
C VAL A 70 5.45 1.22 7.50
N VAL A 71 5.57 -0.11 7.52
CA VAL A 71 5.23 -0.96 6.39
C VAL A 71 3.99 -1.77 6.67
N GLU A 72 3.17 -1.94 5.64
CA GLU A 72 2.03 -2.82 5.63
C GLU A 72 2.46 -4.27 5.38
N VAL A 73 2.07 -5.18 6.29
CA VAL A 73 2.33 -6.62 6.20
C VAL A 73 1.03 -7.34 5.89
N VAL A 74 0.96 -7.99 4.72
CA VAL A 74 -0.22 -8.75 4.30
C VAL A 74 0.13 -10.17 3.88
N GLY A 75 -0.84 -11.07 4.03
CA GLY A 75 -0.76 -12.47 3.62
C GLY A 75 -1.63 -12.77 2.41
N VAL A 76 -1.18 -13.71 1.60
CA VAL A 76 -1.94 -14.30 0.48
C VAL A 76 -1.94 -15.81 0.59
N THR A 77 -3.06 -16.44 0.23
CA THR A 77 -3.25 -17.90 0.35
C THR A 77 -2.79 -18.67 -0.89
N GLY A 78 -2.50 -17.98 -2.00
CA GLY A 78 -1.91 -18.57 -3.19
C GLY A 78 -2.06 -17.68 -4.42
N THR A 79 -1.62 -18.19 -5.55
CA THR A 79 -1.65 -17.48 -6.85
C THR A 79 -3.05 -17.08 -7.28
N PHE A 80 -4.04 -17.96 -7.09
CA PHE A 80 -5.44 -17.63 -7.42
C PHE A 80 -5.96 -16.47 -6.56
N HIS A 81 -5.72 -16.50 -5.25
CA HIS A 81 -6.09 -15.41 -4.36
C HIS A 81 -5.40 -14.10 -4.75
N LEU A 82 -4.11 -14.16 -5.11
CA LEU A 82 -3.38 -13.00 -5.61
C LEU A 82 -3.99 -12.44 -6.90
N GLY A 83 -4.40 -13.29 -7.84
CA GLY A 83 -5.10 -12.89 -9.06
C GLY A 83 -6.44 -12.19 -8.76
N LEU A 84 -7.22 -12.70 -7.81
CA LEU A 84 -8.46 -12.05 -7.37
C LEU A 84 -8.21 -10.69 -6.69
N ILE A 85 -7.10 -10.54 -5.97
CA ILE A 85 -6.69 -9.25 -5.39
C ILE A 85 -6.36 -8.26 -6.52
N GLN A 86 -5.65 -8.70 -7.57
CA GLN A 86 -5.32 -7.85 -8.73
C GLN A 86 -6.57 -7.36 -9.48
N THR A 87 -7.61 -8.20 -9.59
CA THR A 87 -8.89 -7.80 -10.19
C THR A 87 -9.82 -7.07 -9.22
N ARG A 88 -9.37 -6.80 -7.98
CA ARG A 88 -10.16 -6.19 -6.88
C ARG A 88 -11.38 -7.00 -6.44
N MET A 89 -11.43 -8.29 -6.79
CA MET A 89 -12.48 -9.22 -6.36
C MET A 89 -12.21 -9.82 -4.97
N ALA A 90 -10.98 -9.73 -4.47
CA ALA A 90 -10.59 -10.16 -3.13
C ALA A 90 -9.69 -9.12 -2.44
N ARG A 91 -9.37 -9.36 -1.17
CA ARG A 91 -8.45 -8.54 -0.37
C ARG A 91 -7.39 -9.42 0.28
N ALA A 92 -6.18 -8.89 0.41
CA ALA A 92 -5.14 -9.59 1.16
C ALA A 92 -5.50 -9.67 2.65
N ILE A 93 -4.95 -10.68 3.32
CA ILE A 93 -5.15 -10.87 4.76
C ILE A 93 -4.23 -9.88 5.48
N ARG A 94 -4.80 -8.88 6.17
CA ARG A 94 -4.00 -7.91 6.93
C ARG A 94 -3.37 -8.58 8.15
N ILE A 95 -2.04 -8.66 8.18
CA ILE A 95 -1.27 -9.24 9.29
C ILE A 95 -0.88 -8.15 10.27
N GLY A 96 -0.33 -7.04 9.78
CA GLY A 96 0.15 -5.97 10.65
C GLY A 96 0.65 -4.72 9.96
N GLN A 97 0.92 -3.71 10.77
CA GLN A 97 1.61 -2.47 10.44
C GLN A 97 2.75 -2.33 11.45
N SER A 98 3.99 -2.19 10.99
CA SER A 98 5.15 -2.10 11.88
C SER A 98 6.28 -1.26 11.30
N LYS A 99 7.15 -0.72 12.17
CA LYS A 99 8.36 0.00 11.78
C LYS A 99 9.52 -0.95 11.50
N THR A 100 9.56 -2.07 12.22
CA THR A 100 10.54 -3.13 12.00
C THR A 100 9.86 -4.46 11.76
N VAL A 101 10.34 -5.19 10.76
CA VAL A 101 9.88 -6.55 10.43
C VAL A 101 11.08 -7.47 10.47
N LYS A 102 10.97 -8.56 11.22
CA LYS A 102 11.97 -9.62 11.26
C LYS A 102 11.36 -10.93 10.78
N PHE A 103 11.97 -11.52 9.76
CA PHE A 103 11.72 -12.90 9.36
C PHE A 103 12.86 -13.80 9.84
N ILE A 104 12.52 -15.00 10.29
CA ILE A 104 13.48 -16.08 10.51
C ILE A 104 13.04 -17.25 9.65
N THR A 105 13.84 -17.58 8.63
CA THR A 105 13.58 -18.66 7.68
C THR A 105 14.39 -19.91 8.07
N ARG A 106 13.76 -21.08 8.04
CA ARG A 106 14.39 -22.37 8.37
C ARG A 106 14.73 -23.21 7.14
N LYS A 107 14.37 -22.73 5.95
CA LYS A 107 14.65 -23.37 4.65
C LYS A 107 14.92 -22.29 3.61
N HIS A 108 15.34 -22.71 2.43
CA HIS A 108 15.38 -21.83 1.26
C HIS A 108 13.96 -21.34 0.94
N VAL A 109 13.78 -20.03 0.88
CA VAL A 109 12.49 -19.37 0.62
C VAL A 109 12.62 -18.50 -0.63
N PRO A 110 11.73 -18.66 -1.63
CA PRO A 110 11.67 -17.72 -2.73
C PRO A 110 11.15 -16.37 -2.23
N ALA A 111 11.87 -15.31 -2.55
CA ALA A 111 11.52 -13.94 -2.26
C ALA A 111 11.62 -13.10 -3.54
N GLN A 112 11.01 -11.93 -3.51
CA GLN A 112 11.16 -10.93 -4.55
C GLN A 112 11.27 -9.56 -3.89
N VAL A 113 12.29 -8.78 -4.23
CA VAL A 113 12.53 -7.43 -3.70
C VAL A 113 12.67 -6.49 -4.88
N ASP A 114 11.87 -5.42 -4.91
CA ASP A 114 11.88 -4.37 -5.95
C ASP A 114 11.89 -4.86 -7.41
N GLY A 115 11.31 -6.03 -7.67
CA GLY A 115 11.25 -6.63 -9.00
C GLY A 115 12.13 -7.87 -9.15
N GLU A 116 13.23 -7.94 -8.41
CA GLU A 116 14.25 -8.97 -8.56
C GLU A 116 13.92 -10.24 -7.77
N PRO A 117 13.87 -11.42 -8.42
CA PRO A 117 13.67 -12.69 -7.73
C PRO A 117 14.94 -13.13 -7.01
N TRP A 118 14.79 -13.68 -5.81
CA TRP A 118 15.90 -14.18 -5.02
C TRP A 118 15.49 -15.42 -4.22
N ILE A 119 16.39 -16.42 -4.12
CA ILE A 119 16.25 -17.51 -3.16
C ILE A 119 16.99 -17.14 -1.88
N VAL A 120 16.24 -16.94 -0.81
CA VAL A 120 16.79 -16.61 0.50
C VAL A 120 17.15 -17.90 1.23
N PRO A 121 18.43 -18.15 1.57
CA PRO A 121 18.82 -19.30 2.39
C PRO A 121 18.23 -19.19 3.81
N PRO A 122 18.26 -20.27 4.61
CA PRO A 122 17.92 -20.20 6.03
C PRO A 122 18.68 -19.06 6.71
N SER A 123 17.96 -18.04 7.17
CA SER A 123 18.56 -16.79 7.65
C SER A 123 17.58 -15.98 8.50
N GLN A 124 18.12 -14.97 9.18
CA GLN A 124 17.35 -13.87 9.75
C GLN A 124 17.38 -12.70 8.77
N ILE A 125 16.21 -12.17 8.45
CA ILE A 125 16.02 -11.02 7.57
C ILE A 125 15.41 -9.91 8.42
N ASP A 126 16.13 -8.80 8.55
CA ASP A 126 15.67 -7.62 9.28
C ASP A 126 15.37 -6.49 8.28
N ILE A 127 14.13 -6.00 8.32
CA ILE A 127 13.62 -4.95 7.45
C ILE A 127 13.24 -3.77 8.33
N GLU A 128 13.87 -2.64 8.03
CA GLU A 128 13.74 -1.42 8.82
C GLU A 128 13.77 -0.21 7.89
N TRP A 129 13.14 0.87 8.33
CA TRP A 129 13.26 2.15 7.67
C TRP A 129 14.70 2.69 7.79
N LYS A 130 15.40 2.89 6.66
CA LYS A 130 16.76 3.45 6.66
C LYS A 130 16.78 4.91 6.22
N ASN A 131 16.31 5.18 5.00
CA ASN A 131 16.41 6.50 4.38
C ASN A 131 15.05 6.97 3.86
N ARG A 132 14.99 8.26 3.50
CA ARG A 132 13.84 8.86 2.82
C ARG A 132 14.34 9.69 1.64
N VAL A 133 13.56 9.71 0.57
CA VAL A 133 13.81 10.56 -0.58
C VAL A 133 12.56 11.42 -0.79
N PRO A 134 12.68 12.75 -0.94
CA PRO A 134 11.55 13.59 -1.30
C PRO A 134 11.10 13.20 -2.72
N MET A 135 9.84 12.81 -2.84
CA MET A 135 9.23 12.49 -4.13
C MET A 135 8.23 13.57 -4.51
N LEU A 136 8.16 13.83 -5.81
CA LEU A 136 7.18 14.72 -6.41
C LEU A 136 5.83 14.00 -6.53
N LYS A 137 4.73 14.66 -6.16
CA LYS A 137 3.39 14.10 -6.23
C LYS A 137 2.44 15.06 -6.91
N LYS A 138 1.61 14.54 -7.82
CA LYS A 138 0.54 15.32 -8.46
C LYS A 138 -0.46 15.81 -7.41
N ARG A 139 -0.75 17.11 -7.41
CA ARG A 139 -1.74 17.73 -6.53
C ARG A 139 -3.13 17.21 -6.92
N SER A 140 -3.85 16.59 -5.96
CA SER A 140 -5.20 16.11 -6.24
C SER A 140 -6.18 17.28 -6.27
N LYS A 141 -6.77 17.57 -7.44
CA LYS A 141 -7.88 18.53 -7.59
C LYS A 141 -9.13 17.97 -6.88
N THR A 142 -9.29 18.22 -5.57
CA THR A 142 -10.59 18.02 -4.91
C THR A 142 -11.54 19.11 -5.39
N LYS A 143 -12.31 18.85 -6.45
CA LYS A 143 -13.48 19.69 -6.74
C LYS A 143 -14.47 19.49 -5.58
N PRO A 144 -14.88 20.55 -4.86
CA PRO A 144 -15.95 20.42 -3.88
C PRO A 144 -17.22 19.97 -4.62
N PHE A 145 -17.84 18.88 -4.16
CA PHE A 145 -19.16 18.46 -4.59
C PHE A 145 -20.15 19.60 -4.27
N ARG A 146 -20.51 20.41 -5.27
CA ARG A 146 -21.65 21.33 -5.15
C ARG A 146 -22.91 20.49 -5.30
N HIS A 147 -23.65 20.31 -4.20
CA HIS A 147 -25.06 19.92 -4.28
C HIS A 147 -25.82 21.05 -4.98
N GLY A 148 -26.27 20.80 -6.21
CA GLY A 148 -27.15 21.71 -6.92
C GLY A 148 -28.56 21.63 -6.34
N SER A 149 -29.02 22.73 -5.75
CA SER A 149 -30.44 23.01 -5.54
C SER A 149 -31.06 23.47 -6.87
N SER A 150 -32.26 22.93 -7.14
CA SER A 150 -33.09 23.07 -8.33
C SER A 150 -33.35 24.49 -8.83
N SER A 151 -33.35 24.69 -10.15
CA SER A 151 -34.47 25.31 -10.92
C SER A 151 -34.19 25.33 -12.43
N SER A 152 -35.29 25.23 -13.18
CA SER A 152 -35.49 25.11 -14.62
C SER A 152 -35.19 26.37 -15.45
N ASN A 153 -34.65 26.21 -16.67
CA ASN A 153 -35.24 26.72 -17.94
C ASN A 153 -34.30 26.58 -19.17
N LEU A 154 -34.87 26.01 -20.25
CA LEU A 154 -34.80 26.35 -21.68
C LEU A 154 -33.47 26.70 -22.42
N LEU A 155 -33.16 25.82 -23.38
CA LEU A 155 -32.73 25.99 -24.79
C LEU A 155 -32.14 27.35 -25.27
N GLU A 156 -30.90 27.31 -25.78
CA GLU A 156 -30.41 27.93 -27.04
C GLU A 156 -28.96 27.42 -27.24
N GLY A 157 -28.57 26.78 -28.35
CA GLY A 157 -28.05 27.45 -29.53
C GLY A 157 -26.51 27.33 -29.62
N SER A 158 -26.02 26.51 -30.56
CA SER A 158 -24.59 26.27 -30.84
C SER A 158 -23.78 27.53 -31.09
N ARG A 159 -22.58 27.61 -30.49
CA ARG A 159 -21.39 28.24 -31.08
C ARG A 159 -20.14 27.59 -30.50
N GLY A 160 -19.22 27.22 -31.39
CA GLY A 160 -17.98 26.55 -31.04
C GLY A 160 -17.10 27.45 -30.21
N ASP A 161 -16.87 27.06 -28.97
CA ASP A 161 -15.73 27.51 -28.20
C ASP A 161 -14.60 26.55 -28.49
N GLU A 162 -13.62 27.03 -29.27
CA GLU A 162 -12.26 26.52 -29.25
C GLU A 162 -11.83 26.54 -27.78
N ALA A 163 -11.88 25.38 -27.12
CA ALA A 163 -11.29 25.21 -25.81
C ALA A 163 -9.77 25.35 -26.01
N GLU A 164 -9.28 26.57 -25.85
CA GLU A 164 -7.89 26.84 -25.57
C GLU A 164 -7.52 25.93 -24.40
N LEU A 165 -6.80 24.85 -24.71
CA LEU A 165 -6.18 24.00 -23.71
C LEU A 165 -5.09 24.86 -23.08
N GLU A 166 -5.48 25.72 -22.14
CA GLU A 166 -4.55 26.22 -21.15
C GLU A 166 -3.89 24.98 -20.56
N LEU A 167 -2.61 24.82 -20.88
CA LEU A 167 -1.73 23.87 -20.22
C LEU A 167 -1.69 24.32 -18.77
N GLU A 168 -2.65 23.86 -17.98
CA GLU A 168 -2.65 24.08 -16.54
C GLU A 168 -1.32 23.53 -16.04
N ASP A 169 -0.47 24.42 -15.53
CA ASP A 169 0.78 24.07 -14.87
C ASP A 169 0.50 22.87 -13.98
N GLU A 170 1.13 21.73 -14.27
CA GLU A 170 0.95 20.54 -13.44
C GLU A 170 1.54 20.86 -12.06
N ASP A 171 0.69 21.34 -11.16
CA ASP A 171 1.05 21.63 -9.79
C ASP A 171 1.44 20.31 -9.12
N PHE A 172 2.74 20.12 -8.96
CA PHE A 172 3.27 19.03 -8.17
C PHE A 172 3.64 19.53 -6.77
N GLU A 173 3.25 18.79 -5.74
CA GLU A 173 3.69 19.04 -4.36
C GLU A 173 4.71 17.99 -3.91
N LEU A 174 5.63 18.40 -3.06
CA LEU A 174 6.49 17.46 -2.34
C LEU A 174 5.65 16.69 -1.31
N ILE A 175 5.86 15.38 -1.22
CA ILE A 175 5.24 14.56 -0.17
C ILE A 175 5.77 15.05 1.19
N PRO A 176 4.90 15.53 2.11
CA PRO A 176 5.33 16.14 3.36
C PRO A 176 5.96 15.12 4.31
N SER A 177 6.97 15.56 5.07
CA SER A 177 7.64 14.70 6.06
C SER A 177 6.81 14.57 7.35
N GLN A 178 7.14 13.57 8.19
CA GLN A 178 6.46 13.37 9.49
C GLN A 178 6.50 14.60 10.41
N GLU A 179 7.58 15.37 10.37
CA GLU A 179 7.69 16.60 11.16
C GLU A 179 6.72 17.67 10.67
N ASP A 180 6.54 17.77 9.36
CA ASP A 180 5.60 18.71 8.73
C ASP A 180 4.16 18.36 9.10
N VAL A 181 3.83 17.06 9.08
CA VAL A 181 2.51 16.56 9.48
C VAL A 181 2.26 16.79 10.98
N LYS A 182 3.24 16.55 11.85
CA LYS A 182 3.13 16.78 13.30
C LYS A 182 2.99 18.27 13.63
N LYS A 183 3.81 19.13 13.01
CA LYS A 183 3.72 20.60 13.17
C LYS A 183 2.34 21.11 12.73
N LYS A 184 1.82 20.65 11.59
CA LYS A 184 0.50 21.04 11.08
C LYS A 184 -0.65 20.61 12.01
N ARG A 185 -0.61 19.40 12.57
CA ARG A 185 -1.61 18.92 13.56
C ARG A 185 -1.51 19.66 14.91
N SER A 186 -0.31 20.05 15.35
CA SER A 186 -0.12 20.83 16.57
C SER A 186 -0.62 22.28 16.44
N SER A 187 -0.43 22.89 15.26
CA SER A 187 -0.93 24.24 14.93
C SER A 187 -2.46 24.27 14.88
N PHE A 188 -3.08 23.20 14.37
CA PHE A 188 -4.55 23.06 14.37
C PHE A 188 -5.14 22.90 15.78
N LYS A 189 -4.43 22.24 16.70
CA LYS A 189 -4.85 22.10 18.10
C LYS A 189 -4.65 23.37 18.95
N LYS A 190 -3.81 24.31 18.51
CA LYS A 190 -3.61 25.61 19.19
C LYS A 190 -4.59 26.71 18.74
N LYS A 191 -5.48 26.41 17.79
CA LYS A 191 -6.46 27.37 17.22
C LYS A 191 -7.92 27.08 17.63
N GLN A 192 -8.14 26.34 18.72
CA GLN A 192 -9.46 26.24 19.37
C GLN A 192 -9.40 26.86 20.75
#